data_AF-A0A9D6TBY2-F1
#
_entry.id   AF-A0A9D6TBY2-F1
#
_cell.length_a   1.000
_cell.length_b   1.000
_cell.length_c   1.000
_cell.angle_alpha   90.00
_cell.angle_beta   90.00
_cell.angle_gamma   90.00
#
_symmetry.space_group_name_H-M   'P 1'
#
loop_
_entity.id
_entity.type
_entity.pdbx_description
1 polymer ?
#
loop_
_entity_poly.entity_id
_entity_poly.type
_entity_poly.pdbx_seq_one_letter_code
_entity_poly.pdbx_strand_id
1 'polypeptide(L)'
;MLLLALVLVAGAFALYTLVPALLLYWIYPWPVYVLLAAAVGAAVMSRRRGWLRPAAIATTALLAGLFVVYSLLQSQLHPAPLAVRAGDVFPEFTLKTSTQESFSPAQLKDRQAALYIFYRGDW
;
A
#
# COMPACT_ATOMS: atom_id res chain seq x y z
N MET A 1 3.97 22.50 15.78
CA MET A 1 4.21 21.16 16.33
C MET A 1 3.00 20.26 16.17
N LEU A 2 1.81 20.60 16.69
CA LEU A 2 0.60 19.79 16.47
C LEU A 2 0.10 19.77 15.02
N LEU A 3 0.02 20.94 14.38
CA LEU A 3 -0.33 21.03 12.95
C LEU A 3 0.65 20.19 12.11
N LEU A 4 1.94 20.25 12.44
CA LEU A 4 2.98 19.45 11.78
C LEU A 4 2.74 17.95 11.97
N ALA A 5 2.42 17.50 13.19
CA ALA A 5 2.07 16.10 13.44
C ALA A 5 0.90 15.63 12.57
N LEU A 6 -0.16 16.44 12.46
CA LEU A 6 -1.32 16.12 11.62
C LEU A 6 -0.97 16.08 10.12
N VAL A 7 -0.18 17.04 9.64
CA VAL A 7 0.30 17.06 8.25
C VAL A 7 1.15 15.84 7.95
N LEU A 8 2.01 15.41 8.88
CA LEU A 8 2.85 14.23 8.71
C LEU A 8 2.03 12.93 8.67
N VAL A 9 1.00 12.79 9.51
CA VAL A 9 0.07 11.64 9.43
C VAL A 9 -0.70 11.65 8.11
N ALA A 10 -1.24 12.79 7.69
CA ALA A 10 -1.94 12.93 6.41
C ALA A 10 -1.02 12.63 5.22
N GLY A 11 0.23 13.10 5.27
CA GLY A 11 1.25 12.82 4.27
C GLY A 11 1.61 11.34 4.20
N ALA A 12 1.74 10.65 5.34
CA ALA A 12 1.97 9.21 5.39
C ALA A 12 0.82 8.44 4.71
N PHE A 13 -0.43 8.83 5.00
CA PHE A 13 -1.61 8.23 4.39
C PHE A 13 -1.65 8.45 2.87
N ALA A 14 -1.49 9.71 2.45
CA ALA A 14 -1.47 10.07 1.03
C ALA A 14 -0.38 9.33 0.28
N LEU A 15 0.83 9.23 0.85
CA LEU A 15 1.95 8.52 0.25
C LEU A 15 1.64 7.03 0.09
N TYR A 16 1.09 6.39 1.13
CA TYR A 16 0.72 4.98 1.07
C TYR A 16 -0.37 4.68 0.05
N THR A 17 -1.32 5.59 -0.17
CA THR A 17 -2.40 5.40 -1.15
C THR A 17 -2.03 5.79 -2.57
N LEU A 18 -1.23 6.86 -2.74
CA LEU A 18 -0.92 7.40 -4.06
C LEU A 18 0.23 6.67 -4.75
N VAL A 19 1.22 6.17 -4.00
CA VAL A 19 2.37 5.45 -4.56
C VAL A 19 1.93 4.19 -5.35
N PRO A 20 1.06 3.32 -4.79
CA PRO A 20 0.48 2.21 -5.57
C PRO A 20 -0.41 2.68 -6.73
N ALA A 21 -1.17 3.78 -6.57
CA ALA A 21 -1.99 4.34 -7.65
C ALA A 21 -1.15 4.84 -8.84
N LEU A 22 0.12 5.18 -8.61
CA LEU A 22 1.09 5.58 -9.62
C LEU A 22 1.92 4.40 -10.16
N LEU A 23 1.59 3.16 -9.80
CA LEU A 23 2.34 1.94 -10.15
C LEU A 23 3.81 1.98 -9.69
N LEU A 24 4.09 2.76 -8.65
CA LEU A 24 5.39 2.79 -7.99
C LEU A 24 5.36 1.79 -6.84
N TYR A 25 6.19 0.77 -6.91
CA TYR A 25 6.23 -0.32 -5.93
C TYR A 25 7.49 -0.22 -5.06
N TRP A 26 7.32 -0.33 -3.75
CA TRP A 26 8.37 -0.28 -2.73
C TRP A 26 8.33 -1.52 -1.85
N ILE A 27 9.38 -2.35 -1.96
CA ILE A 27 9.61 -3.54 -1.12
C ILE A 27 9.42 -3.22 0.37
N TYR A 28 9.83 -2.02 0.80
CA TYR A 28 9.57 -1.51 2.14
C TYR A 28 9.09 -0.06 2.04
N PRO A 29 7.84 0.26 2.45
CA PRO A 29 7.35 1.63 2.46
C PRO A 29 7.92 2.43 3.64
N TRP A 30 9.24 2.38 3.82
CA TRP A 30 9.97 3.07 4.88
C TRP A 30 9.66 4.57 4.98
N PRO A 31 9.39 5.32 3.87
CA PRO A 31 9.04 6.73 3.99
C PRO A 31 7.73 6.96 4.74
N VAL A 32 6.76 6.04 4.60
CA VAL A 32 5.48 6.08 5.32
C VAL A 32 5.72 5.94 6.83
N TYR A 33 6.53 4.95 7.24
CA TYR A 33 6.85 4.73 8.65
C TYR A 33 7.66 5.86 9.26
N VAL A 34 8.58 6.46 8.49
CA VAL A 34 9.35 7.64 8.93
C VAL A 34 8.43 8.84 9.17
N LEU A 35 7.46 9.07 8.28
CA LEU A 35 6.49 10.15 8.45
C LEU A 35 5.62 9.94 9.70
N LEU A 36 5.18 8.71 9.98
CA LEU A 36 4.42 8.39 11.19
C LEU A 36 5.25 8.57 12.47
N ALA A 37 6.50 8.11 12.47
CA ALA A 37 7.40 8.30 13.61
C ALA A 37 7.70 9.79 13.84
N ALA A 38 7.94 10.56 12.76
CA ALA A 38 8.12 12.00 12.82
C ALA A 38 6.86 12.72 13.34
N ALA A 39 5.66 12.25 12.97
CA ALA A 39 4.40 12.80 13.47
C ALA A 39 4.28 12.65 14.99
N VAL A 40 4.57 11.45 15.52
CA VAL A 40 4.56 11.19 16.96
C VAL A 40 5.60 12.07 17.67
N GLY A 41 6.82 12.15 17.13
CA GLY A 41 7.88 13.03 17.64
C GLY A 41 7.45 14.50 17.69
N ALA A 42 6.85 15.00 16.62
CA ALA A 42 6.34 16.38 16.54
C ALA A 42 5.21 16.63 17.55
N ALA A 43 4.35 15.65 17.81
CA ALA A 43 3.31 15.73 18.84
C ALA A 43 3.91 15.78 20.25
N VAL A 44 4.92 14.95 20.54
CA VAL A 44 5.62 14.91 21.84
C VAL A 44 6.36 16.23 22.13
N MET A 45 7.00 16.82 21.11
CA MET A 45 7.72 18.10 21.20
C MET A 45 6.80 19.33 21.29
N SER A 46 5.49 19.15 21.23
CA SER A 46 4.52 20.22 21.40
C SER A 46 4.65 20.90 22.77
N ARG A 47 4.85 22.22 22.78
CA ARG A 47 4.91 23.04 24.01
C ARG A 47 3.54 23.33 24.64
N ARG A 48 2.45 22.73 24.14
CA ARG A 48 1.11 22.94 24.73
C ARG A 48 1.08 22.39 26.17
N ARG A 49 0.41 23.12 27.06
CA ARG A 49 0.25 22.77 28.48
C ARG A 49 -1.16 22.22 28.75
N GLY A 50 -1.28 21.40 29.78
CA GLY A 50 -2.56 20.79 30.20
C GLY A 50 -2.94 19.53 29.40
N TRP A 51 -4.19 19.10 29.57
CA TRP A 51 -4.76 17.85 29.04
C TRP A 51 -4.69 17.72 27.50
N LEU A 52 -4.54 18.84 26.78
CA LEU A 52 -4.42 18.86 25.32
C LEU A 52 -3.13 18.20 24.81
N ARG A 53 -2.06 18.15 25.61
CA ARG A 53 -0.80 17.51 25.21
C ARG A 53 -0.89 15.97 25.21
N PRO A 54 -1.27 15.31 26.31
CA PRO A 54 -1.44 13.85 26.29
C PRO A 54 -2.55 13.42 25.32
N ALA A 55 -3.64 14.19 25.20
CA ALA A 55 -4.69 13.92 24.23
C ALA A 55 -4.14 13.89 22.80
N ALA A 56 -3.33 14.88 22.41
CA ALA A 56 -2.77 14.91 21.07
C ALA A 56 -1.77 13.78 20.79
N ILE A 57 -0.91 13.45 21.75
CA ILE A 57 0.03 12.33 21.61
C ILE A 57 -0.74 11.02 21.44
N ALA A 58 -1.76 10.79 22.28
CA ALA A 58 -2.60 9.61 22.20
C ALA A 58 -3.33 9.52 20.86
N THR A 59 -3.91 10.62 20.36
CA THR A 59 -4.58 10.64 19.06
C THR A 59 -3.60 10.36 17.92
N THR A 60 -2.42 10.97 17.90
CA THR A 60 -1.42 10.73 16.84
C THR A 60 -0.90 9.30 16.87
N ALA A 61 -0.62 8.74 18.06
CA ALA A 61 -0.20 7.36 18.20
C ALA A 61 -1.31 6.38 17.78
N LEU A 62 -2.57 6.66 18.14
CA LEU A 62 -3.72 5.86 17.75
C LEU A 62 -3.89 5.85 16.23
N LEU A 63 -3.82 7.01 15.56
CA LEU A 63 -3.92 7.09 14.11
C LEU A 63 -2.78 6.33 13.41
N ALA A 64 -1.55 6.46 13.90
CA ALA A 64 -0.40 5.71 13.38
C ALA A 64 -0.58 4.19 13.56
N GLY A 65 -1.04 3.76 14.74
CA GLY A 65 -1.30 2.34 15.02
C GLY A 65 -2.45 1.77 14.18
N LEU A 66 -3.56 2.50 14.06
CA LEU A 66 -4.69 2.12 13.20
C LEU A 66 -4.26 2.00 11.75
N PHE A 67 -3.41 2.92 11.28
CA PHE A 67 -2.87 2.87 9.93
C PHE A 67 -2.00 1.61 9.72
N VAL A 68 -1.11 1.28 10.67
CA VAL A 68 -0.29 0.06 10.58
C VAL A 68 -1.18 -1.19 10.55
N VAL A 69 -2.19 -1.28 11.41
CA VAL A 69 -3.15 -2.39 11.43
C VAL A 69 -3.90 -2.47 10.11
N TYR A 70 -4.40 -1.35 9.60
CA TYR A 70 -5.07 -1.28 8.30
C TYR A 70 -4.17 -1.79 7.17
N SER A 71 -2.92 -1.34 7.12
CA SER A 71 -1.96 -1.82 6.13
C SER A 71 -1.76 -3.33 6.25
N LEU A 72 -1.55 -3.85 7.46
CA LEU A 72 -1.35 -5.29 7.68
C LEU A 72 -2.58 -6.13 7.30
N LEU A 73 -3.79 -5.64 7.57
CA LEU A 73 -5.03 -6.32 7.19
C LEU A 73 -5.21 -6.32 5.68
N GLN A 74 -4.98 -5.18 5.02
CA GLN A 74 -5.07 -5.09 3.56
C GLN A 74 -4.03 -5.97 2.86
N SER A 75 -2.87 -6.16 3.48
CA SER A 75 -1.83 -7.05 3.00
C SER A 75 -2.17 -8.54 3.06
N GLN A 76 -3.22 -8.93 3.79
CA GLN A 76 -3.64 -10.32 3.81
C GLN A 76 -4.35 -10.68 2.50
N LEU A 77 -3.94 -11.80 1.90
CA LEU A 77 -4.73 -12.47 0.87
C LEU A 77 -5.75 -13.36 1.57
N HIS A 78 -7.02 -13.02 1.44
CA HIS A 78 -8.07 -13.93 1.86
C HIS A 78 -8.00 -15.20 0.99
N PRO A 79 -8.18 -16.40 1.56
CA PRO A 79 -8.25 -17.63 0.78
C PRO A 79 -9.37 -17.50 -0.26
N ALA A 80 -8.97 -17.36 -1.52
CA ALA A 80 -9.88 -17.38 -2.64
C ALA A 80 -9.71 -18.73 -3.37
N PRO A 81 -10.81 -19.32 -3.87
CA PRO A 81 -10.68 -20.49 -4.73
C PRO A 81 -9.83 -20.13 -5.96
N LEU A 82 -9.06 -21.09 -6.45
CA LEU A 82 -8.33 -20.94 -7.70
C LEU A 82 -9.31 -20.58 -8.81
N ALA A 83 -9.07 -19.44 -9.46
CA ALA A 83 -9.91 -18.96 -10.56
C ALA A 83 -9.79 -19.81 -11.83
N VAL A 84 -8.68 -20.54 -11.99
CA VAL A 84 -8.38 -21.41 -13.13
C VAL A 84 -7.76 -22.71 -12.61
N ARG A 85 -8.22 -23.86 -13.10
CA ARG A 85 -7.73 -25.19 -12.75
C ARG A 85 -7.02 -25.85 -13.93
N ALA A 86 -6.30 -26.93 -13.67
CA ALA A 86 -5.67 -27.72 -14.72
C ALA A 86 -6.73 -28.31 -15.67
N GLY A 87 -6.57 -28.07 -16.98
CA GLY A 87 -7.54 -28.48 -18.01
C GLY A 87 -8.54 -27.38 -18.39
N ASP A 88 -8.66 -26.32 -17.59
CA ASP A 88 -9.49 -25.16 -17.96
C ASP A 88 -8.83 -24.36 -19.09
N VAL A 89 -9.66 -23.76 -19.94
CA VAL A 89 -9.20 -22.76 -20.90
C VAL A 89 -8.80 -21.50 -20.13
N PHE A 90 -7.59 -21.02 -20.37
CA PHE A 90 -7.11 -19.80 -19.72
C PHE A 90 -7.92 -18.58 -20.18
N PRO A 91 -8.34 -17.67 -19.26
CA PRO A 91 -9.14 -16.51 -19.63
C PRO A 91 -8.43 -15.59 -20.62
N GLU A 92 -9.18 -15.07 -21.60
CA GLU A 92 -8.70 -13.99 -22.46
C GLU A 92 -8.66 -12.68 -21.67
N PHE A 93 -7.60 -11.90 -21.87
CA PHE A 93 -7.45 -10.59 -21.27
C PHE A 93 -6.64 -9.67 -22.17
N THR A 94 -6.74 -8.37 -21.92
CA THR A 94 -5.87 -7.36 -22.55
C THR A 94 -5.32 -6.46 -21.47
N LEU A 95 -4.00 -6.48 -21.30
CA LEU A 95 -3.29 -5.68 -20.30
C LEU A 95 -2.19 -4.86 -20.97
N LYS A 96 -1.79 -3.77 -20.31
CA LYS A 96 -0.64 -2.99 -20.72
C LYS A 96 0.65 -3.59 -20.17
N THR A 97 1.67 -3.67 -21.00
CA THR A 97 3.03 -4.04 -20.60
C THR A 97 3.73 -2.85 -19.94
N SER A 98 4.93 -3.08 -19.40
CA SER A 98 5.80 -2.01 -18.90
C SER A 98 6.22 -0.99 -19.96
N THR A 99 6.11 -1.33 -21.25
CA THR A 99 6.40 -0.45 -22.39
C THR A 99 5.16 0.23 -22.97
N GLN A 100 4.00 0.15 -22.30
CA GLN A 100 2.69 0.69 -22.74
C GLN A 100 2.08 0.01 -23.97
N GLU A 101 2.68 -1.08 -24.44
CA GLU A 101 2.12 -1.92 -25.48
C GLU A 101 0.97 -2.77 -24.91
N SER A 102 0.03 -3.17 -25.78
CA SER A 102 -1.07 -4.04 -25.38
C SER A 102 -0.67 -5.51 -25.55
N PHE A 103 -0.81 -6.30 -24.49
CA PHE A 103 -0.59 -7.74 -24.48
C PHE A 103 -1.91 -8.49 -24.31
N SER A 104 -2.06 -9.62 -25.01
CA SER A 104 -3.14 -10.58 -24.82
C SER A 104 -2.64 -12.03 -24.96
N PRO A 105 -3.27 -13.01 -24.28
CA PRO A 105 -2.95 -14.43 -24.42
C PRO A 105 -2.94 -14.91 -25.87
N ALA A 106 -3.78 -14.33 -26.73
CA ALA A 106 -3.82 -14.66 -28.15
C ALA A 106 -2.47 -14.49 -28.88
N GLN A 107 -1.58 -13.61 -28.39
CA GLN A 107 -0.24 -13.42 -28.95
C GLN A 107 0.71 -14.60 -28.67
N LEU A 108 0.33 -15.51 -27.77
CA LEU A 108 1.11 -16.69 -27.39
C LEU A 108 0.58 -17.99 -28.03
N LYS A 109 -0.44 -17.92 -28.90
CA LYS A 109 -1.10 -19.11 -29.49
C LYS A 109 -0.16 -20.07 -30.23
N ASP A 110 0.92 -19.55 -30.82
CA ASP A 110 1.90 -20.37 -31.55
C ASP A 110 3.03 -20.93 -30.64
N ARG A 111 2.96 -20.68 -29.33
CA ARG A 111 3.94 -21.19 -28.36
C ARG A 111 3.49 -22.53 -27.79
N GLN A 112 4.45 -23.41 -27.51
CA GLN A 112 4.17 -24.72 -26.88
C GLN A 112 3.67 -24.58 -25.43
N ALA A 113 4.09 -23.53 -24.72
CA ALA A 113 3.67 -23.25 -23.35
C ALA A 113 3.87 -21.77 -23.01
N ALA A 114 3.11 -21.30 -22.02
CA ALA A 114 3.23 -19.97 -21.43
C ALA A 114 3.20 -20.08 -19.89
N LEU A 115 4.05 -19.32 -19.22
CA LEU A 115 4.06 -19.21 -17.76
C LEU A 115 3.48 -17.85 -17.35
N TYR A 116 2.37 -17.87 -16.62
CA TYR A 116 1.76 -16.67 -16.04
C TYR A 116 2.15 -16.57 -14.57
N ILE A 117 2.91 -15.53 -14.22
CA ILE A 117 3.29 -15.25 -12.84
C ILE A 117 2.40 -14.12 -12.33
N PHE A 118 1.39 -14.50 -11.54
CA PHE A 118 0.59 -13.55 -10.80
C PHE A 118 1.31 -13.25 -9.50
N TYR A 119 1.73 -12.01 -9.34
CA TYR A 119 2.22 -11.52 -8.06
C TYR A 119 1.36 -10.36 -7.63
N ARG A 120 1.07 -10.30 -6.34
CA ARG A 120 0.52 -9.10 -5.73
C ARG A 120 1.70 -8.17 -5.54
N GLY A 121 1.80 -7.16 -6.39
CA GLY A 121 2.81 -6.10 -6.28
C GLY A 121 2.57 -5.17 -5.10
N ASP A 122 1.82 -5.56 -4.06
CA ASP A 122 1.50 -4.66 -2.94
C ASP A 122 2.66 -4.51 -1.96
N TRP A 123 3.90 -4.50 -2.45
CA TRP A 123 5.11 -4.12 -1.72
C TRP A 123 6.14 -3.66 -2.76
#